data_AF-A0A924Y217-F1
#
_entry.id   AF-A0A924Y217-F1
#
_cell.length_a   1.000
_cell.length_b   1.000
_cell.length_c   1.000
_cell.angle_alpha   90.00
_cell.angle_beta   90.00
_cell.angle_gamma   90.00
#
_symmetry.space_group_name_H-M   'P 1'
#
loop_
_entity.id
_entity.type
_entity.pdbx_description
1 polymer ?
#
loop_
_entity_poly.entity_id
_entity_poly.type
_entity_poly.pdbx_seq_one_letter_code
_entity_poly.pdbx_strand_id
1 'polypeptide(L)'
;MNRLVYPAMISASAIFSAPVFAANPTPAEVRAELFVVARESRIPSAILCGLAWHGSRFRQFDAAGKPLETKPGRVGVLAVSVEERADATRLRSDWRYNVREGAKLLVHAWNRAPLPGTSRLSAGRNMLECWFPALGWYGTGGWGGFRGREGASADAYAHAVLDAVATGGNGLWEPVIVSRPSPERLAWGRNWLCPPAPWHYGDVPQTPPASVVVNLPVPYLSQAWDVPDGFDGSGSCGPCSAAMVQLLAGKVSPEPVPVKDSYPHVSPYGSAIPAIQSVTNEPGLGAVHAKMLAYLRPSFPGVAIFYNEKATWKRVKSELDAGRPVIIGTSVTPAGHIMVARGYLSDGRIIVNDPAGDREQLARINAPDGPYSPTGSRYWNGGGNGAIYEWEALDVRWAMTFGETKPGDADRAEDE
;
A
#
# COMPACT_ATOMS: atom_id res chain seq x y z
N MET A 1 -68.30 -48.49 10.73
CA MET A 1 -67.32 -47.51 11.27
C MET A 1 -66.45 -47.02 10.12
N ASN A 2 -66.33 -45.70 10.01
CA ASN A 2 -66.02 -44.90 8.83
C ASN A 2 -64.67 -45.19 8.13
N ARG A 3 -64.69 -45.23 6.78
CA ARG A 3 -63.52 -44.90 5.95
C ARG A 3 -63.74 -43.53 5.30
N LEU A 4 -62.92 -42.57 5.71
CA LEU A 4 -62.80 -41.25 5.10
C LEU A 4 -62.16 -41.37 3.71
N VAL A 5 -62.71 -40.65 2.73
CA VAL A 5 -62.07 -40.33 1.45
C VAL A 5 -61.77 -38.82 1.47
N TYR A 6 -60.50 -38.46 1.33
CA TYR A 6 -60.03 -37.08 1.21
C TYR A 6 -60.25 -36.55 -0.22
N PRO A 7 -60.68 -35.29 -0.42
CA PRO A 7 -60.52 -34.62 -1.70
C PRO A 7 -59.14 -33.96 -1.83
N ALA A 8 -58.57 -34.05 -3.02
CA ALA A 8 -57.25 -33.54 -3.39
C ALA A 8 -57.17 -32.00 -3.32
N MET A 9 -56.08 -31.48 -2.72
CA MET A 9 -55.71 -30.07 -2.79
C MET A 9 -55.15 -29.72 -4.17
N ILE A 10 -55.60 -28.57 -4.66
CA ILE A 10 -55.08 -27.86 -5.85
C ILE A 10 -53.64 -27.42 -5.57
N SER A 11 -52.70 -27.83 -6.43
CA SER A 11 -51.30 -27.43 -6.38
C SER A 11 -51.14 -26.00 -6.91
N ALA A 12 -50.63 -25.10 -6.07
CA ALA A 12 -50.22 -23.77 -6.47
C ALA A 12 -48.90 -23.85 -7.26
N SER A 13 -48.93 -23.48 -8.54
CA SER A 13 -47.73 -23.36 -9.37
C SER A 13 -46.82 -22.26 -8.81
N ALA A 14 -45.64 -22.64 -8.35
CA ALA A 14 -44.57 -21.72 -8.01
C ALA A 14 -44.09 -21.00 -9.27
N ILE A 15 -44.22 -19.68 -9.30
CA ILE A 15 -43.58 -18.83 -10.30
C ILE A 15 -42.08 -18.85 -10.00
N PHE A 16 -41.33 -19.66 -10.74
CA PHE A 16 -39.87 -19.55 -10.78
C PHE A 16 -39.52 -18.27 -11.53
N SER A 17 -39.08 -17.23 -10.80
CA SER A 17 -38.42 -16.09 -11.41
C SER A 17 -37.10 -16.59 -12.01
N ALA A 18 -36.93 -16.44 -13.33
CA ALA A 18 -35.67 -16.78 -13.99
C ALA A 18 -34.51 -15.98 -13.35
N PRO A 19 -33.30 -16.55 -13.24
CA PRO A 19 -32.15 -15.83 -12.74
C PRO A 19 -31.87 -14.62 -13.64
N VAL A 20 -31.79 -13.43 -13.04
CA VAL A 20 -31.36 -12.23 -13.76
C VAL A 20 -29.86 -12.38 -14.05
N PHE A 21 -29.51 -12.50 -15.32
CA PHE A 21 -28.13 -12.59 -15.77
C PHE A 21 -27.45 -11.21 -15.67
N ALA A 22 -26.28 -11.14 -15.03
CA ALA A 22 -25.50 -9.91 -15.00
C ALA A 22 -24.76 -9.74 -16.34
N ALA A 23 -24.99 -8.60 -17.01
CA ALA A 23 -24.35 -8.28 -18.28
C ALA A 23 -22.99 -7.62 -18.07
N ASN A 24 -22.02 -7.92 -18.95
CA ASN A 24 -20.75 -7.19 -18.96
C ASN A 24 -20.96 -5.74 -19.41
N PRO A 25 -20.23 -4.77 -18.81
CA PRO A 25 -20.11 -3.43 -19.38
C PRO A 25 -19.49 -3.49 -20.78
N THR A 26 -19.75 -2.47 -21.60
CA THR A 26 -19.11 -2.35 -22.92
C THR A 26 -17.60 -2.14 -22.77
N PRO A 27 -16.77 -2.57 -23.74
CA PRO A 27 -15.34 -2.28 -23.71
C PRO A 27 -15.00 -0.79 -23.59
N ALA A 28 -15.85 0.09 -24.15
CA ALA A 28 -15.71 1.54 -24.05
C ALA A 28 -15.94 2.06 -22.63
N GLU A 29 -16.94 1.54 -21.91
CA GLU A 29 -17.19 1.89 -20.50
C GLU A 29 -16.06 1.42 -19.59
N VAL A 30 -15.58 0.18 -19.78
CA VAL A 30 -14.45 -0.35 -19.01
C VAL A 30 -13.20 0.49 -19.26
N ARG A 31 -12.90 0.80 -20.53
CA ARG A 31 -11.78 1.67 -20.90
C ARG A 31 -11.90 3.05 -20.24
N ALA A 32 -13.07 3.68 -20.29
CA ALA A 32 -13.28 4.99 -19.69
C ALA A 32 -13.00 4.98 -18.17
N GLU A 33 -13.51 3.98 -17.45
CA GLU A 33 -13.22 3.82 -16.02
C GLU A 33 -11.73 3.56 -15.76
N LEU A 34 -11.09 2.69 -16.56
CA LEU A 34 -9.66 2.42 -16.42
C LEU A 34 -8.83 3.70 -16.59
N PHE A 35 -9.19 4.58 -17.54
CA PHE A 35 -8.48 5.86 -17.73
C PHE A 35 -8.68 6.82 -16.56
N VAL A 36 -9.90 6.90 -16.00
CA VAL A 36 -10.18 7.69 -14.79
C VAL A 36 -9.33 7.17 -13.62
N VAL A 37 -9.38 5.87 -13.37
CA VAL A 37 -8.68 5.23 -12.25
C VAL A 37 -7.15 5.28 -12.43
N ALA A 38 -6.66 5.11 -13.66
CA ALA A 38 -5.24 5.25 -14.02
C ALA A 38 -4.72 6.66 -13.67
N ARG A 39 -5.48 7.70 -14.01
CA ARG A 39 -5.15 9.09 -13.68
C ARG A 39 -5.15 9.33 -12.18
N GLU A 40 -6.19 8.91 -11.48
CA GLU A 40 -6.32 9.04 -10.01
C GLU A 40 -5.19 8.31 -9.28
N SER A 41 -4.84 7.11 -9.74
CA SER A 41 -3.84 6.24 -9.09
C SER A 41 -2.41 6.46 -9.59
N ARG A 42 -2.22 7.39 -10.54
CA ARG A 42 -0.95 7.66 -11.24
C ARG A 42 -0.30 6.38 -11.81
N ILE A 43 -1.10 5.59 -12.51
CA ILE A 43 -0.67 4.40 -13.26
C ILE A 43 -0.77 4.76 -14.75
N PRO A 44 0.21 4.42 -15.61
CA PRO A 44 0.03 4.57 -17.05
C PRO A 44 -1.22 3.83 -17.52
N SER A 45 -2.11 4.49 -18.25
CA SER A 45 -3.37 3.88 -18.71
C SER A 45 -3.11 2.62 -19.54
N ALA A 46 -2.07 2.63 -20.37
CA ALA A 46 -1.63 1.46 -21.14
C ALA A 46 -1.31 0.25 -20.24
N ILE A 47 -0.63 0.45 -19.10
CA ILE A 47 -0.33 -0.63 -18.15
C ILE A 47 -1.61 -1.18 -17.52
N LEU A 48 -2.52 -0.29 -17.09
CA LEU A 48 -3.76 -0.71 -16.45
C LEU A 48 -4.71 -1.41 -17.44
N CYS A 49 -4.78 -0.93 -18.69
CA CYS A 49 -5.48 -1.59 -19.79
C CYS A 49 -4.86 -2.94 -20.15
N GLY A 50 -3.54 -3.03 -20.27
CA GLY A 50 -2.85 -4.30 -20.51
C GLY A 50 -3.14 -5.32 -19.41
N LEU A 51 -3.17 -4.89 -18.15
CA LEU A 51 -3.52 -5.74 -17.01
C LEU A 51 -4.97 -6.24 -17.08
N ALA A 52 -5.94 -5.35 -17.31
CA ALA A 52 -7.34 -5.72 -17.48
C ALA A 52 -7.57 -6.64 -18.68
N TRP A 53 -6.84 -6.39 -19.77
CA TRP A 53 -6.91 -7.22 -20.96
C TRP A 53 -6.36 -8.60 -20.69
N HIS A 54 -5.14 -8.70 -20.16
CA HIS A 54 -4.50 -9.96 -19.76
C HIS A 54 -5.40 -10.76 -18.81
N GLY A 55 -5.92 -10.11 -17.76
CA GLY A 55 -6.70 -10.75 -16.71
C GLY A 55 -8.06 -11.27 -17.17
N SER A 56 -8.85 -10.46 -17.86
CA SER A 56 -10.27 -10.79 -18.13
C SER A 56 -10.74 -10.52 -19.56
N ARG A 57 -9.93 -9.85 -20.39
CA ARG A 57 -10.34 -9.24 -21.65
C ARG A 57 -11.48 -8.23 -21.44
N PHE A 58 -11.35 -7.39 -20.40
CA PHE A 58 -12.32 -6.36 -19.98
C PHE A 58 -13.69 -6.91 -19.52
N ARG A 59 -13.72 -8.11 -18.92
CA ARG A 59 -14.97 -8.75 -18.49
C ARG A 59 -15.05 -8.88 -16.98
N GLN A 60 -16.23 -8.60 -16.45
CA GLN A 60 -16.61 -8.90 -15.07
C GLN A 60 -17.31 -10.25 -14.94
N PHE A 61 -18.09 -10.64 -15.95
CA PHE A 61 -18.93 -11.84 -15.93
C PHE A 61 -18.56 -12.80 -17.07
N ASP A 62 -18.79 -14.09 -16.87
CA ASP A 62 -18.68 -15.11 -17.89
C ASP A 62 -19.90 -15.11 -18.85
N ALA A 63 -19.91 -16.03 -19.82
CA ALA A 63 -21.02 -16.14 -20.78
C ALA A 63 -22.36 -16.53 -20.14
N ALA A 64 -22.33 -17.08 -18.92
CA ALA A 64 -23.51 -17.45 -18.14
C ALA A 64 -23.93 -16.34 -17.15
N GLY A 65 -23.34 -15.14 -17.23
CA GLY A 65 -23.62 -14.01 -16.35
C GLY A 65 -23.14 -14.21 -14.91
N LYS A 66 -22.29 -15.21 -14.64
CA LYS A 66 -21.67 -15.43 -13.33
C LYS A 66 -20.39 -14.60 -13.21
N PRO A 67 -19.96 -14.21 -12.00
CA PRO A 67 -18.68 -13.53 -11.82
C PRO A 67 -17.54 -14.31 -12.47
N LEU A 68 -16.80 -13.65 -13.35
CA LEU A 68 -15.68 -14.25 -14.07
C LEU A 68 -14.55 -14.51 -13.08
N GLU A 69 -14.20 -15.78 -12.92
CA GLU A 69 -13.04 -16.22 -12.13
C GLU A 69 -11.89 -16.56 -13.09
N THR A 70 -10.86 -15.72 -13.10
CA THR A 70 -9.76 -15.79 -14.08
C THR A 70 -8.72 -16.85 -13.68
N LYS A 71 -8.64 -17.12 -12.38
CA LYS A 71 -7.99 -18.26 -11.73
C LYS A 71 -8.63 -18.44 -10.36
N PRO A 72 -8.44 -19.59 -9.67
CA PRO A 72 -9.03 -19.81 -8.35
C PRO A 72 -8.82 -18.63 -7.41
N GLY A 73 -9.90 -18.08 -6.88
CA GLY A 73 -9.88 -16.95 -5.95
C GLY A 73 -9.61 -15.58 -6.57
N ARG A 74 -9.55 -15.42 -7.90
CA ARG A 74 -9.33 -14.12 -8.56
C ARG A 74 -10.43 -13.77 -9.56
N VAL A 75 -11.05 -12.61 -9.37
CA VAL A 75 -12.32 -12.28 -10.03
C VAL A 75 -12.29 -10.96 -10.80
N GLY A 76 -13.13 -10.90 -11.82
CA GLY A 76 -13.54 -9.66 -12.48
C GLY A 76 -12.48 -9.01 -13.36
N VAL A 77 -12.72 -7.74 -13.69
CA VAL A 77 -11.98 -6.99 -14.72
C VAL A 77 -10.46 -7.02 -14.51
N LEU A 78 -9.99 -6.76 -13.28
CA LEU A 78 -8.56 -6.72 -12.95
C LEU A 78 -8.07 -8.01 -12.26
N ALA A 79 -8.85 -9.09 -12.25
CA ALA A 79 -8.48 -10.35 -11.60
C ALA A 79 -8.04 -10.13 -10.13
N VAL A 80 -8.88 -9.46 -9.34
CA VAL A 80 -8.63 -9.13 -7.94
C VAL A 80 -8.80 -10.38 -7.08
N SER A 81 -7.85 -10.62 -6.15
CA SER A 81 -7.99 -11.72 -5.18
C SER A 81 -9.15 -11.44 -4.22
N VAL A 82 -9.99 -12.44 -3.96
CA VAL A 82 -11.12 -12.38 -3.02
C VAL A 82 -10.93 -13.28 -1.80
N GLU A 83 -9.79 -13.97 -1.70
CA GLU A 83 -9.45 -14.81 -0.56
C GLU A 83 -9.40 -13.94 0.72
N GLU A 84 -10.10 -14.39 1.77
CA GLU A 84 -10.17 -13.74 3.09
C GLU A 84 -10.66 -12.27 3.09
N ARG A 85 -11.29 -11.82 2.00
CA ARG A 85 -11.80 -10.44 1.87
C ARG A 85 -13.27 -10.32 2.28
N ALA A 86 -13.55 -9.46 3.26
CA ALA A 86 -14.92 -9.13 3.69
C ALA A 86 -15.79 -8.54 2.56
N ASP A 87 -15.17 -7.86 1.60
CA ASP A 87 -15.82 -7.23 0.45
C ASP A 87 -15.89 -8.14 -0.80
N ALA A 88 -15.62 -9.44 -0.67
CA ALA A 88 -15.59 -10.41 -1.78
C ALA A 88 -16.87 -10.41 -2.62
N THR A 89 -18.04 -10.28 -1.99
CA THR A 89 -19.33 -10.20 -2.70
C THR A 89 -19.38 -9.00 -3.64
N ARG A 90 -18.90 -7.83 -3.18
CA ARG A 90 -18.88 -6.60 -3.97
C ARG A 90 -17.87 -6.68 -5.12
N LEU A 91 -16.69 -7.25 -4.88
CA LEU A 91 -15.68 -7.49 -5.93
C LEU A 91 -16.18 -8.39 -7.06
N ARG A 92 -17.11 -9.30 -6.77
CA ARG A 92 -17.73 -10.21 -7.73
C ARG A 92 -18.88 -9.56 -8.52
N SER A 93 -19.63 -8.62 -7.93
CA SER A 93 -20.81 -8.02 -8.56
C SER A 93 -20.61 -6.63 -9.15
N ASP A 94 -19.70 -5.82 -8.62
CA ASP A 94 -19.46 -4.43 -9.02
C ASP A 94 -18.14 -4.32 -9.78
N TRP A 95 -18.23 -4.19 -11.11
CA TRP A 95 -17.06 -4.11 -11.98
C TRP A 95 -16.24 -2.84 -11.78
N ARG A 96 -16.86 -1.71 -11.39
CA ARG A 96 -16.12 -0.46 -11.11
C ARG A 96 -15.36 -0.58 -9.81
N TYR A 97 -15.98 -1.18 -8.80
CA TYR A 97 -15.30 -1.49 -7.55
C TYR A 97 -14.12 -2.43 -7.77
N ASN A 98 -14.28 -3.48 -8.59
CA ASN A 98 -13.19 -4.37 -8.99
C ASN A 98 -12.02 -3.62 -9.65
N VAL A 99 -12.32 -2.70 -10.59
CA VAL A 99 -11.29 -1.86 -11.25
C VAL A 99 -10.55 -0.98 -10.24
N ARG A 100 -11.27 -0.31 -9.34
CA ARG A 100 -10.65 0.59 -8.34
C ARG A 100 -9.80 -0.17 -7.34
N GLU A 101 -10.27 -1.30 -6.83
CA GLU A 101 -9.52 -2.14 -5.89
C GLU A 101 -8.30 -2.80 -6.54
N GLY A 102 -8.41 -3.26 -7.79
CA GLY A 102 -7.26 -3.79 -8.52
C GLY A 102 -6.18 -2.72 -8.79
N ALA A 103 -6.58 -1.48 -9.10
CA ALA A 103 -5.62 -0.39 -9.25
C ALA A 103 -4.89 -0.07 -7.94
N LYS A 104 -5.59 -0.02 -6.79
CA LYS A 104 -4.96 0.13 -5.46
C LYS A 104 -3.95 -0.98 -5.20
N LEU A 105 -4.31 -2.24 -5.46
CA LEU A 105 -3.40 -3.37 -5.31
C LEU A 105 -2.15 -3.24 -6.20
N LEU A 106 -2.29 -2.75 -7.43
CA LEU A 106 -1.14 -2.49 -8.31
C LEU A 106 -0.25 -1.34 -7.80
N VAL A 107 -0.85 -0.29 -7.22
CA VAL A 107 -0.11 0.79 -6.53
C VAL A 107 0.64 0.25 -5.31
N HIS A 108 0.04 -0.64 -4.52
CA HIS A 108 0.74 -1.29 -3.40
C HIS A 108 1.86 -2.19 -3.89
N ALA A 109 1.64 -2.91 -5.00
CA ALA A 109 2.67 -3.70 -5.67
C ALA A 109 3.86 -2.83 -6.08
N TRP A 110 3.60 -1.66 -6.67
CA TRP A 110 4.62 -0.67 -7.01
C TRP A 110 5.44 -0.22 -5.79
N ASN A 111 4.78 0.10 -4.68
CA ASN A 111 5.48 0.56 -3.47
C ASN A 111 6.34 -0.52 -2.81
N ARG A 112 6.02 -1.80 -3.05
CA ARG A 112 6.73 -2.96 -2.49
C ARG A 112 7.76 -3.56 -3.45
N ALA A 113 7.66 -3.25 -4.73
CA ALA A 113 8.57 -3.71 -5.76
C ALA A 113 9.95 -3.05 -5.62
N PRO A 114 11.05 -3.76 -5.91
CA PRO A 114 12.35 -3.11 -6.08
C PRO A 114 12.25 -2.09 -7.22
N LEU A 115 12.50 -0.82 -6.93
CA LEU A 115 12.45 0.21 -7.97
C LEU A 115 13.77 0.31 -8.72
N PRO A 116 13.71 0.54 -10.04
CA PRO A 116 14.87 0.99 -10.79
C PRO A 116 15.40 2.29 -10.19
N GLY A 117 16.73 2.42 -10.06
CA GLY A 117 17.52 3.47 -9.38
C GLY A 117 17.27 4.94 -9.78
N THR A 118 16.01 5.32 -9.88
CA THR A 118 15.55 6.69 -9.90
C THR A 118 15.39 7.10 -8.44
N SER A 119 16.16 8.08 -8.00
CA SER A 119 16.11 8.63 -6.63
C SER A 119 14.78 9.32 -6.28
N ARG A 120 13.74 9.19 -7.13
CA ARG A 120 12.42 9.78 -6.97
C ARG A 120 11.34 8.83 -7.48
N LEU A 121 10.55 8.27 -6.54
CA LEU A 121 9.35 7.45 -6.77
C LEU A 121 8.41 7.98 -7.85
N SER A 122 8.29 9.31 -7.98
CA SER A 122 7.39 9.98 -8.94
C SER A 122 7.92 9.97 -10.38
N ALA A 123 9.23 10.02 -10.59
CA ALA A 123 9.83 10.05 -11.92
C ALA A 123 9.72 8.69 -12.63
N GLY A 124 9.77 7.60 -11.86
CA GLY A 124 9.65 6.24 -12.38
C GLY A 124 8.23 5.87 -12.84
N ARG A 125 7.17 6.44 -12.23
CA ARG A 125 5.77 6.02 -12.50
C ARG A 125 5.31 6.24 -13.93
N ASN A 126 5.84 7.25 -14.63
CA ASN A 126 5.48 7.45 -16.04
C ASN A 126 6.29 6.56 -17.00
N MET A 127 7.37 5.93 -16.54
CA MET A 127 8.20 5.05 -17.37
C MET A 127 7.66 3.62 -17.29
N LEU A 128 7.19 3.08 -18.42
CA LEU A 128 6.46 1.82 -18.46
C LEU A 128 7.31 0.64 -17.98
N GLU A 129 8.61 0.67 -18.27
CA GLU A 129 9.57 -0.35 -17.88
C GLU A 129 9.71 -0.51 -16.36
N CYS A 130 9.47 0.55 -15.59
CA CYS A 130 9.55 0.50 -14.13
C CYS A 130 8.42 -0.34 -13.51
N TRP A 131 7.33 -0.58 -14.24
CA TRP A 131 6.18 -1.32 -13.71
C TRP A 131 6.39 -2.83 -13.73
N PHE A 132 7.43 -3.34 -14.40
CA PHE A 132 7.66 -4.79 -14.53
C PHE A 132 7.69 -5.52 -13.17
N PRO A 133 8.44 -5.07 -12.14
CA PRO A 133 8.45 -5.79 -10.88
C PRO A 133 7.12 -5.67 -10.12
N ALA A 134 6.41 -4.55 -10.27
CA ALA A 134 5.08 -4.35 -9.69
C ALA A 134 4.03 -5.28 -10.32
N LEU A 135 4.08 -5.47 -11.64
CA LEU A 135 3.22 -6.41 -12.36
C LEU A 135 3.46 -7.85 -11.92
N GLY A 136 4.72 -8.26 -11.80
CA GLY A 136 5.06 -9.59 -11.29
C GLY A 136 4.54 -9.81 -9.86
N TRP A 137 4.70 -8.80 -8.99
CA TRP A 137 4.17 -8.84 -7.62
C TRP A 137 2.64 -8.94 -7.58
N TYR A 138 1.94 -8.20 -8.44
CA TYR A 138 0.47 -8.26 -8.58
C TYR A 138 0.00 -9.67 -9.00
N GLY A 139 0.70 -10.28 -9.95
CA GLY A 139 0.38 -11.60 -10.48
C GLY A 139 0.49 -12.74 -9.48
N THR A 140 1.51 -12.71 -8.60
CA THR A 140 1.86 -13.80 -7.67
C THR A 140 1.36 -13.62 -6.24
N GLY A 141 0.72 -12.48 -5.90
CA GLY A 141 0.11 -12.29 -4.57
C GLY A 141 1.09 -11.83 -3.48
N GLY A 142 2.25 -11.30 -3.87
CA GLY A 142 3.18 -10.62 -2.97
C GLY A 142 4.33 -11.46 -2.42
N TRP A 143 5.00 -10.97 -1.36
CA TRP A 143 6.34 -11.45 -0.95
C TRP A 143 6.39 -12.93 -0.54
N GLY A 144 5.24 -13.57 -0.26
CA GLY A 144 5.12 -15.02 -0.07
C GLY A 144 5.32 -15.83 -1.37
N GLY A 145 4.91 -15.28 -2.52
CA GLY A 145 5.25 -15.79 -3.86
C GLY A 145 6.67 -15.41 -4.30
N PHE A 146 7.36 -14.51 -3.61
CA PHE A 146 8.76 -14.17 -3.89
C PHE A 146 9.77 -14.94 -3.00
N ARG A 147 9.32 -15.97 -2.27
CA ARG A 147 10.18 -16.87 -1.49
C ARG A 147 10.52 -18.12 -2.31
N GLY A 148 11.51 -17.99 -3.20
CA GLY A 148 12.40 -19.10 -3.54
C GLY A 148 11.94 -20.17 -4.54
N ARG A 149 10.75 -20.06 -5.17
CA ARG A 149 10.36 -20.93 -6.31
C ARG A 149 9.84 -20.20 -7.55
N GLU A 150 9.73 -18.88 -7.52
CA GLU A 150 8.79 -18.15 -8.38
C GLU A 150 9.36 -16.85 -9.03
N GLY A 151 10.66 -16.82 -9.35
CA GLY A 151 11.17 -15.77 -10.24
C GLY A 151 10.51 -15.84 -11.63
N ALA A 152 10.48 -17.04 -12.21
CA ALA A 152 9.94 -17.26 -13.55
C ALA A 152 8.42 -17.01 -13.65
N SER A 153 7.62 -17.26 -12.60
CA SER A 153 6.16 -17.04 -12.64
C SER A 153 5.81 -15.56 -12.56
N ALA A 154 6.50 -14.79 -11.69
CA ALA A 154 6.34 -13.35 -11.61
C ALA A 154 6.79 -12.67 -12.90
N ASP A 155 7.92 -13.08 -13.46
CA ASP A 155 8.44 -12.58 -14.74
C ASP A 155 7.48 -12.93 -15.89
N ALA A 156 6.99 -14.17 -15.95
CA ALA A 156 6.04 -14.61 -16.96
C ALA A 156 4.73 -13.82 -16.90
N TYR A 157 4.23 -13.51 -15.69
CA TYR A 157 3.03 -12.68 -15.54
C TYR A 157 3.28 -11.25 -16.02
N ALA A 158 4.40 -10.63 -15.61
CA ALA A 158 4.77 -9.30 -16.07
C ALA A 158 4.93 -9.25 -17.60
N HIS A 159 5.60 -10.24 -18.19
CA HIS A 159 5.72 -10.40 -19.63
C HIS A 159 4.35 -10.51 -20.31
N ALA A 160 3.45 -11.36 -19.81
CA ALA A 160 2.13 -11.55 -20.41
C ALA A 160 1.24 -10.30 -20.34
N VAL A 161 1.40 -9.48 -19.29
CA VAL A 161 0.75 -8.16 -19.23
C VAL A 161 1.37 -7.21 -20.25
N LEU A 162 2.70 -7.13 -20.36
CA LEU A 162 3.36 -6.29 -21.36
C LEU A 162 3.10 -6.75 -22.81
N ASP A 163 2.91 -8.05 -23.04
CA ASP A 163 2.42 -8.59 -24.30
C ASP A 163 1.02 -8.04 -24.60
N ALA A 164 0.12 -8.05 -23.61
CA ALA A 164 -1.20 -7.45 -23.76
C ALA A 164 -1.11 -5.94 -24.09
N VAL A 165 -0.25 -5.18 -23.41
CA VAL A 165 0.00 -3.75 -23.71
C VAL A 165 0.36 -3.56 -25.19
N ALA A 166 1.25 -4.40 -25.72
CA ALA A 166 1.71 -4.34 -27.11
C ALA A 166 0.61 -4.67 -28.14
N THR A 167 -0.48 -5.33 -27.76
CA THR A 167 -1.59 -5.62 -28.67
C THR A 167 -2.56 -4.44 -28.90
N GLY A 168 -2.54 -3.42 -28.04
CA GLY A 168 -3.53 -2.33 -28.07
C GLY A 168 -4.97 -2.79 -27.77
N GLY A 169 -5.17 -4.05 -27.35
CA GLY A 169 -6.49 -4.62 -27.08
C GLY A 169 -7.45 -4.53 -28.26
N ASN A 170 -6.95 -4.75 -29.48
CA ASN A 170 -7.73 -4.60 -30.73
C ASN A 170 -8.27 -3.17 -30.95
N GLY A 171 -7.43 -2.15 -30.68
CA GLY A 171 -7.77 -0.74 -30.92
C GLY A 171 -8.46 -0.04 -29.74
N LEU A 172 -8.45 -0.66 -28.55
CA LEU A 172 -8.94 -0.04 -27.32
C LEU A 172 -7.93 0.94 -26.72
N TRP A 173 -6.64 0.80 -27.00
CA TRP A 173 -5.61 1.80 -26.67
C TRP A 173 -4.45 1.74 -27.66
N GLU A 174 -3.57 2.73 -27.59
CA GLU A 174 -2.36 2.76 -28.43
C GLU A 174 -1.38 1.65 -28.02
N PRO A 175 -1.02 0.73 -28.92
CA PRO A 175 -0.10 -0.36 -28.60
C PRO A 175 1.30 0.20 -28.27
N VAL A 176 1.92 -0.32 -27.21
CA VAL A 176 3.29 0.04 -26.83
C VAL A 176 4.14 -1.21 -26.62
N ILE A 177 5.26 -1.31 -27.34
CA ILE A 177 6.23 -2.40 -27.20
C ILE A 177 7.23 -2.02 -26.10
N VAL A 178 6.86 -2.31 -24.86
CA VAL A 178 7.67 -1.95 -23.67
C VAL A 178 8.97 -2.77 -23.62
N SER A 179 10.09 -2.11 -23.35
CA SER A 179 11.39 -2.75 -23.22
C SER A 179 11.43 -3.71 -22.03
N ARG A 180 12.13 -4.84 -22.17
CA ARG A 180 12.14 -5.91 -21.16
C ARG A 180 13.50 -6.05 -20.48
N PRO A 181 13.54 -6.32 -19.17
CA PRO A 181 14.80 -6.66 -18.50
C PRO A 181 15.34 -7.97 -19.10
N SER A 182 16.65 -8.05 -19.30
CA SER A 182 17.27 -9.33 -19.69
C SER A 182 17.24 -10.31 -18.51
N PRO A 183 17.17 -11.63 -18.75
CA PRO A 183 17.23 -12.64 -17.68
C PRO A 183 18.43 -12.49 -16.75
N GLU A 184 19.57 -12.06 -17.27
CA GLU A 184 20.80 -11.80 -16.52
C GLU A 184 20.67 -10.64 -15.51
N ARG A 185 19.89 -9.60 -15.86
CA ARG A 185 19.57 -8.47 -14.97
C ARG A 185 18.53 -8.84 -13.90
N LEU A 186 17.79 -9.93 -14.09
CA LEU A 186 16.86 -10.50 -13.11
C LEU A 186 17.57 -11.48 -12.15
N ALA A 187 18.64 -12.15 -12.61
CA ALA A 187 19.39 -13.16 -11.86
C ALA A 187 20.32 -12.60 -10.78
N TRP A 188 20.84 -11.38 -10.95
CA TRP A 188 21.71 -10.75 -9.95
C TRP A 188 20.88 -10.06 -8.86
N GLY A 189 20.47 -10.85 -7.87
CA GLY A 189 20.25 -10.39 -6.50
C GLY A 189 19.67 -8.99 -6.36
N ARG A 190 18.49 -8.73 -6.92
CA ARG A 190 17.61 -7.62 -6.51
C ARG A 190 18.15 -6.20 -6.76
N ASN A 191 19.14 -6.02 -7.65
CA ASN A 191 19.64 -4.71 -8.08
C ASN A 191 19.19 -4.39 -9.51
N TRP A 192 17.88 -4.15 -9.68
CA TRP A 192 17.40 -3.45 -10.85
C TRP A 192 17.87 -2.00 -10.74
N LEU A 193 19.06 -1.68 -11.23
CA LEU A 193 19.64 -0.34 -11.05
C LEU A 193 19.11 0.67 -12.08
N CYS A 194 18.65 0.22 -13.24
CA CYS A 194 18.14 1.07 -14.32
C CYS A 194 17.16 0.30 -15.22
N PRO A 195 16.02 0.89 -15.64
CA PRO A 195 15.10 0.23 -16.57
C PRO A 195 15.74 0.04 -17.95
N PRO A 196 15.41 -1.06 -18.67
CA PRO A 196 15.94 -1.33 -20.00
C PRO A 196 15.53 -0.22 -20.98
N ALA A 197 16.48 0.29 -21.75
CA ALA A 197 16.22 1.21 -22.84
C ALA A 197 15.86 0.45 -24.14
N PRO A 198 15.15 1.07 -25.10
CA PRO A 198 14.58 2.43 -25.04
C PRO A 198 13.45 2.53 -24.02
N TRP A 199 13.33 3.68 -23.36
CA TRP A 199 12.29 3.93 -22.37
C TRP A 199 11.01 4.43 -23.02
N HIS A 200 9.88 3.90 -22.57
CA HIS A 200 8.56 4.33 -23.02
C HIS A 200 7.86 5.08 -21.90
N TYR A 201 7.19 6.16 -22.28
CA TYR A 201 6.45 6.99 -21.34
C TYR A 201 4.96 6.82 -21.55
N GLY A 202 4.25 6.65 -20.45
CA GLY A 202 2.80 6.65 -20.43
C GLY A 202 2.22 8.06 -20.42
N ASP A 203 0.94 8.11 -20.08
CA ASP A 203 0.12 9.30 -19.93
C ASP A 203 -0.03 9.74 -18.47
N VAL A 204 0.83 9.29 -17.57
CA VAL A 204 0.86 9.79 -16.19
C VAL A 204 1.34 11.24 -16.24
N PRO A 205 0.51 12.22 -15.84
CA PRO A 205 0.92 13.61 -15.87
C PRO A 205 2.16 13.79 -15.01
N GLN A 206 3.17 14.51 -15.54
CA GLN A 206 4.27 14.99 -14.71
C GLN A 206 3.65 15.74 -13.54
N THR A 207 4.02 15.38 -12.31
CA THR A 207 3.52 16.12 -11.16
C THR A 207 4.06 17.53 -11.28
N PRO A 208 3.19 18.56 -11.28
CA PRO A 208 3.68 19.92 -11.12
C PRO A 208 4.53 19.97 -9.86
N PRO A 209 5.54 20.86 -9.79
CA PRO A 209 6.16 21.17 -8.52
C PRO A 209 5.05 21.51 -7.52
N ALA A 210 4.91 20.69 -6.48
CA ALA A 210 3.91 20.93 -5.44
C ALA A 210 4.61 21.63 -4.29
N SER A 211 4.00 22.71 -3.81
CA SER A 211 4.52 23.43 -2.66
C SER A 211 4.12 22.70 -1.38
N VAL A 212 4.98 22.77 -0.36
CA VAL A 212 4.62 22.35 0.99
C VAL A 212 3.50 23.25 1.51
N VAL A 213 2.38 22.66 1.95
CA VAL A 213 1.26 23.40 2.57
C VAL A 213 1.39 23.35 4.09
N VAL A 214 1.57 22.13 4.63
CA VAL A 214 1.87 21.90 6.05
C VAL A 214 3.11 21.04 6.14
N ASN A 215 4.02 21.38 7.06
CA ASN A 215 5.15 20.54 7.44
C ASN A 215 5.55 20.84 8.89
N LEU A 216 4.93 20.11 9.82
CA LEU A 216 5.14 20.25 11.25
C LEU A 216 6.58 19.84 11.60
N PRO A 217 7.25 20.48 12.56
CA PRO A 217 8.64 20.19 12.92
C PRO A 217 8.74 18.94 13.82
N VAL A 218 8.08 17.84 13.45
CA VAL A 218 8.15 16.56 14.17
C VAL A 218 9.60 16.06 14.13
N PRO A 219 10.26 15.87 15.29
CA PRO A 219 11.60 15.30 15.33
C PRO A 219 11.62 13.92 14.66
N TYR A 220 12.64 13.66 13.86
CA TYR A 220 12.81 12.35 13.24
C TYR A 220 13.60 11.43 14.17
N LEU A 221 13.14 10.18 14.28
CA LEU A 221 13.88 9.09 14.89
C LEU A 221 13.85 7.89 13.94
N SER A 222 14.97 7.19 13.84
CA SER A 222 15.08 5.91 13.16
C SER A 222 14.84 4.78 14.15
N GLN A 223 13.96 3.84 13.79
CA GLN A 223 13.72 2.65 14.60
C GLN A 223 14.94 1.72 14.67
N ALA A 224 15.93 1.90 13.78
CA ALA A 224 17.14 1.09 13.68
C ALA A 224 18.40 1.80 14.16
N TRP A 225 18.44 3.14 14.06
CA TRP A 225 19.65 3.92 14.37
C TRP A 225 19.55 4.70 15.68
N ASP A 226 18.34 5.07 16.10
CA ASP A 226 18.12 5.78 17.37
C ASP A 226 17.78 4.80 18.51
N VAL A 227 18.51 3.68 18.57
CA VAL A 227 18.35 2.61 19.56
C VAL A 227 19.73 2.13 20.05
N PRO A 228 19.83 1.52 21.24
CA PRO A 228 21.12 1.05 21.76
C PRO A 228 21.69 -0.09 20.91
N ASP A 229 23.02 -0.22 20.91
CA ASP A 229 23.72 -1.33 20.25
C ASP A 229 23.13 -2.69 20.67
N GLY A 230 22.97 -3.60 19.72
CA GLY A 230 22.38 -4.93 19.93
C GLY A 230 20.86 -4.98 20.14
N PHE A 231 20.14 -3.85 20.10
CA PHE A 231 18.68 -3.83 20.13
C PHE A 231 18.08 -4.14 18.75
N ASP A 232 17.16 -5.11 18.66
CA ASP A 232 16.43 -5.38 17.43
C ASP A 232 15.27 -4.39 17.23
N GLY A 233 15.53 -3.39 16.39
CA GLY A 233 14.57 -2.36 16.00
C GLY A 233 13.51 -2.79 14.99
N SER A 234 13.53 -4.02 14.47
CA SER A 234 12.69 -4.43 13.33
C SER A 234 11.17 -4.33 13.57
N GLY A 235 10.73 -4.43 14.82
CA GLY A 235 9.34 -4.29 15.25
C GLY A 235 8.98 -2.93 15.89
N SER A 236 9.87 -1.95 15.82
CA SER A 236 9.78 -0.73 16.63
C SER A 236 9.14 0.48 15.92
N CYS A 237 8.51 0.31 14.76
CA CYS A 237 7.91 1.42 14.00
C CYS A 237 6.82 2.17 14.81
N GLY A 238 6.00 1.44 15.58
CA GLY A 238 5.02 2.02 16.50
C GLY A 238 5.66 2.78 17.67
N PRO A 239 6.54 2.13 18.48
CA PRO A 239 7.30 2.78 19.53
C PRO A 239 8.03 4.05 19.09
N CYS A 240 8.72 3.97 17.94
CA CYS A 240 9.43 5.09 17.35
C CYS A 240 8.48 6.23 16.94
N SER A 241 7.35 5.91 16.32
CA SER A 241 6.32 6.90 15.98
C SER A 241 5.71 7.59 17.22
N ALA A 242 5.46 6.82 18.29
CA ALA A 242 4.99 7.36 19.57
C ALA A 242 6.05 8.27 20.22
N ALA A 243 7.33 7.90 20.16
CA ALA A 243 8.43 8.74 20.63
C ALA A 243 8.47 10.08 19.87
N MET A 244 8.44 10.06 18.54
CA MET A 244 8.46 11.28 17.71
C MET A 244 7.34 12.26 18.07
N VAL A 245 6.11 11.78 18.30
CA VAL A 245 4.99 12.64 18.71
C VAL A 245 5.16 13.18 20.13
N GLN A 246 5.62 12.35 21.07
CA GLN A 246 5.90 12.81 22.43
C GLN A 246 7.03 13.85 22.48
N LEU A 247 8.04 13.72 21.61
CA LEU A 247 9.12 14.68 21.48
C LEU A 247 8.64 16.04 20.99
N LEU A 248 7.79 16.06 19.96
CA LEU A 248 7.16 17.31 19.51
C LEU A 248 6.41 17.99 20.66
N ALA A 249 5.74 17.21 21.50
CA ALA A 249 4.98 17.72 22.64
C ALA A 249 5.83 18.04 23.89
N GLY A 250 7.15 17.86 23.83
CA GLY A 250 8.05 18.07 24.99
C GLY A 250 7.80 17.11 26.15
N LYS A 251 7.26 15.91 25.88
CA LYS A 251 6.86 14.92 26.91
C LYS A 251 7.91 13.83 27.15
N VAL A 252 8.93 13.74 26.31
CA VAL A 252 10.07 12.83 26.49
C VAL A 252 11.31 13.66 26.74
N SER A 253 12.06 13.33 27.79
CA SER A 253 13.34 13.97 28.09
C SER A 253 14.46 13.31 27.29
N PRO A 254 15.48 14.05 26.84
CA PRO A 254 16.66 13.47 26.23
C PRO A 254 17.38 12.53 27.21
N GLU A 255 17.65 11.32 26.74
CA GLU A 255 18.49 10.32 27.41
C GLU A 255 19.51 9.83 26.40
N PRO A 256 20.62 10.57 26.22
CA PRO A 256 21.56 10.30 25.15
C PRO A 256 22.23 8.93 25.32
N VAL A 257 22.19 8.11 24.26
CA VAL A 257 22.85 6.79 24.22
C VAL A 257 23.89 6.78 23.10
N PRO A 258 25.14 6.36 23.37
CA PRO A 258 26.11 6.12 22.31
C PRO A 258 25.70 4.89 21.50
N VAL A 259 25.62 5.05 20.19
CA VAL A 259 25.35 3.99 19.21
C VAL A 259 26.62 3.81 18.40
N LYS A 260 27.13 2.59 18.32
CA LYS A 260 28.34 2.23 17.57
C LYS A 260 28.00 1.37 16.34
N ASP A 261 26.91 0.62 16.39
CA ASP A 261 26.48 -0.25 15.31
C ASP A 261 26.09 0.57 14.06
N SER A 262 26.56 0.13 12.90
CA SER A 262 26.39 0.74 11.56
C SER A 262 27.05 2.10 11.34
N TYR A 263 26.85 3.09 12.21
CA TYR A 263 27.64 4.33 12.21
C TYR A 263 27.73 4.94 13.63
N PRO A 264 28.93 5.28 14.13
CA PRO A 264 29.07 5.85 15.47
C PRO A 264 28.40 7.23 15.62
N HIS A 265 27.46 7.36 16.56
CA HIS A 265 26.80 8.61 16.92
C HIS A 265 26.24 8.56 18.34
N VAL A 266 25.65 9.68 18.79
CA VAL A 266 24.89 9.74 20.04
C VAL A 266 23.44 9.98 19.69
N SER A 267 22.58 8.98 19.93
CA SER A 267 21.14 9.15 19.78
C SER A 267 20.59 9.89 21.01
N PRO A 268 19.99 11.08 20.86
CA PRO A 268 19.51 11.88 21.98
C PRO A 268 18.34 11.23 22.73
N TYR A 269 17.69 10.23 22.13
CA TYR A 269 16.50 9.56 22.68
C TYR A 269 16.61 8.04 22.57
N GLY A 270 17.84 7.51 22.53
CA GLY A 270 18.12 6.10 22.24
C GLY A 270 17.43 5.11 23.18
N SER A 271 17.16 5.48 24.44
CA SER A 271 16.44 4.64 25.40
C SER A 271 14.91 4.69 25.25
N ALA A 272 14.35 5.73 24.61
CA ALA A 272 12.91 5.95 24.55
C ALA A 272 12.21 4.86 23.72
N ILE A 273 12.79 4.47 22.58
CA ILE A 273 12.21 3.45 21.70
C ILE A 273 12.12 2.08 22.41
N PRO A 274 13.21 1.53 23.01
CA PRO A 274 13.13 0.31 23.82
C PRO A 274 12.12 0.39 24.96
N ALA A 275 12.08 1.51 25.69
CA ALA A 275 11.16 1.69 26.83
C ALA A 275 9.70 1.62 26.37
N ILE A 276 9.35 2.32 25.30
CA ILE A 276 7.99 2.29 24.73
C ILE A 276 7.68 0.89 24.20
N GLN A 277 8.62 0.28 23.46
CA GLN A 277 8.46 -1.07 22.92
C GLN A 277 8.10 -2.11 23.98
N SER A 278 8.73 -2.03 25.16
CA SER A 278 8.48 -2.98 26.26
C SER A 278 7.02 -3.03 26.73
N VAL A 279 6.24 -1.97 26.48
CA VAL A 279 4.84 -1.87 26.89
C VAL A 279 3.86 -1.85 25.72
N THR A 280 4.29 -1.44 24.52
CA THR A 280 3.39 -1.36 23.36
C THR A 280 3.42 -2.58 22.45
N ASN A 281 4.48 -3.40 22.52
CA ASN A 281 4.64 -4.53 21.62
C ASN A 281 4.15 -5.85 22.25
N GLU A 282 3.88 -6.83 21.38
CA GLU A 282 3.64 -8.22 21.75
C GLU A 282 4.64 -9.15 21.02
N PRO A 283 5.11 -10.22 21.66
CA PRO A 283 5.98 -11.21 21.02
C PRO A 283 5.36 -11.76 19.74
N GLY A 284 6.09 -11.67 18.63
CA GLY A 284 5.65 -12.17 17.32
C GLY A 284 4.65 -11.29 16.58
N LEU A 285 4.13 -10.21 17.18
CA LEU A 285 3.18 -9.28 16.54
C LEU A 285 3.75 -7.88 16.31
N GLY A 286 4.77 -7.47 17.07
CA GLY A 286 5.27 -6.10 17.03
C GLY A 286 4.36 -5.12 17.76
N ALA A 287 4.31 -3.87 17.32
CA ALA A 287 3.55 -2.81 17.98
C ALA A 287 2.04 -3.01 17.85
N VAL A 288 1.33 -3.00 18.97
CA VAL A 288 -0.13 -3.16 19.02
C VAL A 288 -0.78 -1.79 19.22
N HIS A 289 -1.58 -1.35 18.24
CA HIS A 289 -2.22 -0.02 18.23
C HIS A 289 -3.07 0.26 19.48
N ALA A 290 -3.76 -0.75 20.04
CA ALA A 290 -4.53 -0.61 21.28
C ALA A 290 -3.62 -0.36 22.51
N LYS A 291 -2.46 -1.02 22.58
CA LYS A 291 -1.46 -0.76 23.63
C LYS A 291 -0.80 0.60 23.46
N MET A 292 -0.50 1.00 22.22
CA MET A 292 -0.03 2.35 21.92
C MET A 292 -1.03 3.41 22.38
N LEU A 293 -2.31 3.20 22.13
CA LEU A 293 -3.38 4.09 22.58
C LEU A 293 -3.39 4.22 24.11
N ALA A 294 -3.34 3.10 24.82
CA ALA A 294 -3.29 3.06 26.28
C ALA A 294 -2.04 3.75 26.84
N TYR A 295 -0.89 3.54 26.21
CA TYR A 295 0.37 4.17 26.57
C TYR A 295 0.36 5.70 26.35
N LEU A 296 -0.23 6.18 25.26
CA LEU A 296 -0.25 7.61 24.91
C LEU A 296 -1.31 8.40 25.68
N ARG A 297 -2.40 7.77 26.11
CA ARG A 297 -3.55 8.48 26.71
C ARG A 297 -3.24 9.30 27.97
N PRO A 298 -2.39 8.85 28.91
CA PRO A 298 -2.00 9.68 30.06
C PRO A 298 -1.31 10.99 29.64
N SER A 299 -0.49 10.91 28.58
CA SER A 299 0.20 12.06 28.00
C SER A 299 -0.71 12.94 27.15
N PHE A 300 -1.72 12.35 26.50
CA PHE A 300 -2.62 13.00 25.55
C PHE A 300 -4.07 12.57 25.82
N PRO A 301 -4.80 13.25 26.73
CA PRO A 301 -6.15 12.83 27.11
C PRO A 301 -7.15 12.74 25.96
N GLY A 302 -6.99 13.59 24.93
CA GLY A 302 -7.82 13.59 23.72
C GLY A 302 -7.25 12.80 22.54
N VAL A 303 -6.16 12.03 22.73
CA VAL A 303 -5.71 11.08 21.71
C VAL A 303 -6.88 10.19 21.32
N ALA A 304 -6.98 9.79 20.06
CA ALA A 304 -8.12 9.05 19.53
C ALA A 304 -7.68 8.19 18.35
N ILE A 305 -8.11 6.93 18.28
CA ILE A 305 -7.85 6.07 17.12
C ILE A 305 -9.10 5.88 16.26
N PHE A 306 -8.91 5.89 14.95
CA PHE A 306 -9.96 5.64 13.96
C PHE A 306 -9.52 4.52 13.04
N TYR A 307 -10.42 3.60 12.74
CA TYR A 307 -10.14 2.44 11.92
C TYR A 307 -10.79 2.58 10.54
N ASN A 308 -10.05 2.14 9.52
CA ASN A 308 -10.48 1.89 8.16
C ASN A 308 -11.28 3.04 7.55
N GLU A 309 -12.59 2.88 7.31
CA GLU A 309 -13.43 3.93 6.73
C GLU A 309 -13.45 5.24 7.55
N LYS A 310 -13.17 5.17 8.86
CA LYS A 310 -13.06 6.35 9.75
C LYS A 310 -11.67 6.97 9.70
N ALA A 311 -10.65 6.26 9.21
CA ALA A 311 -9.26 6.72 9.05
C ALA A 311 -9.07 7.44 7.70
N THR A 312 -9.83 8.50 7.46
CA THR A 312 -9.87 9.18 6.15
C THR A 312 -8.76 10.22 5.96
N TRP A 313 -8.41 10.48 4.70
CA TRP A 313 -7.54 11.61 4.32
C TRP A 313 -8.06 12.94 4.89
N LYS A 314 -9.37 13.19 4.80
CA LYS A 314 -10.01 14.41 5.30
C LYS A 314 -9.73 14.62 6.79
N ARG A 315 -9.79 13.56 7.59
CA ARG A 315 -9.53 13.60 9.03
C ARG A 315 -8.05 13.86 9.32
N VAL A 316 -7.15 13.11 8.66
CA VAL A 316 -5.70 13.32 8.81
C VAL A 316 -5.31 14.74 8.41
N LYS A 317 -5.81 15.23 7.29
CA LYS A 317 -5.58 16.60 6.83
C LYS A 317 -6.06 17.64 7.85
N SER A 318 -7.25 17.45 8.43
CA SER A 318 -7.80 18.37 9.45
C SER A 318 -6.93 18.46 10.70
N GLU A 319 -6.29 17.36 11.12
CA GLU A 319 -5.34 17.36 12.23
C GLU A 319 -4.05 18.11 11.88
N LEU A 320 -3.51 17.85 10.68
CA LEU A 320 -2.32 18.52 10.17
C LEU A 320 -2.54 20.04 10.03
N ASP A 321 -3.69 20.45 9.49
CA ASP A 321 -4.11 21.86 9.39
C ASP A 321 -4.19 22.53 10.77
N ALA A 322 -4.52 21.77 11.81
CA ALA A 322 -4.61 22.24 13.19
C ALA A 322 -3.27 22.12 13.95
N GLY A 323 -2.16 21.88 13.25
CA GLY A 323 -0.83 21.82 13.85
C GLY A 323 -0.49 20.52 14.57
N ARG A 324 -1.31 19.46 14.40
CA ARG A 324 -1.17 18.19 15.14
C ARG A 324 -0.68 17.08 14.21
N PRO A 325 0.42 16.38 14.55
CA PRO A 325 0.83 15.21 13.78
C PRO A 325 -0.15 14.06 14.00
N VAL A 326 -0.14 13.08 13.10
CA VAL A 326 -1.00 11.89 13.16
C VAL A 326 -0.13 10.65 13.04
N ILE A 327 -0.29 9.68 13.93
CA ILE A 327 0.31 8.36 13.74
C ILE A 327 -0.61 7.55 12.84
N ILE A 328 -0.11 7.03 11.74
CA ILE A 328 -0.88 6.23 10.79
C ILE A 328 -0.38 4.80 10.76
N GLY A 329 -1.31 3.85 10.84
CA GLY A 329 -1.06 2.44 10.56
C GLY A 329 -1.47 2.11 9.14
N THR A 330 -0.59 1.43 8.43
CA THR A 330 -0.64 1.24 6.99
C THR A 330 -0.41 -0.21 6.62
N SER A 331 -0.87 -0.63 5.45
CA SER A 331 -0.52 -1.94 4.89
C SER A 331 0.60 -1.85 3.88
N VAL A 332 1.53 -0.91 3.98
CA VAL A 332 2.65 -0.84 3.00
C VAL A 332 3.64 -2.00 3.15
N THR A 333 3.73 -2.67 4.32
CA THR A 333 4.37 -4.01 4.46
C THR A 333 3.31 -5.10 4.62
N PRO A 334 3.65 -6.39 4.38
CA PRO A 334 2.80 -7.52 4.77
C PRO A 334 2.49 -7.61 6.28
N ALA A 335 3.40 -7.13 7.14
CA ALA A 335 3.22 -7.10 8.59
C ALA A 335 2.50 -5.83 9.08
N GLY A 336 2.14 -4.92 8.16
CA GLY A 336 1.76 -3.55 8.49
C GLY A 336 2.97 -2.63 8.73
N HIS A 337 2.74 -1.33 8.74
CA HIS A 337 3.78 -0.34 9.04
C HIS A 337 3.17 0.89 9.72
N ILE A 338 3.92 1.50 10.62
CA ILE A 338 3.46 2.63 11.42
C ILE A 338 4.38 3.82 11.20
N MET A 339 3.80 4.96 10.84
CA MET A 339 4.53 6.17 10.47
C MET A 339 3.87 7.40 11.10
N VAL A 340 4.57 8.54 11.12
CA VAL A 340 4.01 9.81 11.57
C VAL A 340 3.75 10.72 10.39
N ALA A 341 2.49 10.96 10.07
CA ALA A 341 2.10 12.05 9.18
C ALA A 341 2.38 13.40 9.86
N ARG A 342 3.17 14.24 9.18
CA ARG A 342 3.60 15.55 9.67
C ARG A 342 3.24 16.69 8.73
N GLY A 343 2.68 16.41 7.57
CA GLY A 343 2.41 17.45 6.60
C GLY A 343 1.83 16.95 5.29
N TYR A 344 1.64 17.87 4.37
CA TYR A 344 1.17 17.56 3.02
C TYR A 344 1.54 18.65 2.02
N LEU A 345 1.56 18.26 0.75
CA LEU A 345 1.83 19.11 -0.41
C LEU A 345 0.54 19.63 -1.04
N SER A 346 0.64 20.70 -1.84
CA SER A 346 -0.50 21.36 -2.49
C SER A 346 -1.31 20.46 -3.43
N ASP A 347 -0.75 19.31 -3.83
CA ASP A 347 -1.38 18.31 -4.68
C ASP A 347 -1.99 17.13 -3.90
N GLY A 348 -2.00 17.18 -2.57
CA GLY A 348 -2.62 16.16 -1.72
C GLY A 348 -1.69 15.03 -1.28
N ARG A 349 -0.43 15.00 -1.74
CA ARG A 349 0.57 14.05 -1.23
C ARG A 349 0.90 14.32 0.23
N ILE A 350 1.07 13.26 1.01
CA ILE A 350 1.35 13.32 2.44
C ILE A 350 2.86 13.28 2.70
N ILE A 351 3.30 14.08 3.66
CA ILE A 351 4.67 14.11 4.19
C ILE A 351 4.68 13.33 5.50
N VAL A 352 5.54 12.32 5.60
CA VAL A 352 5.63 11.45 6.78
C VAL A 352 7.06 11.35 7.29
N ASN A 353 7.22 11.18 8.60
CA ASN A 353 8.40 10.58 9.17
C ASN A 353 8.15 9.06 9.23
N ASP A 354 8.89 8.31 8.42
CA ASP A 354 8.87 6.85 8.40
C ASP A 354 10.02 6.30 9.25
N PRO A 355 9.71 5.63 10.38
CA PRO A 355 10.73 5.09 11.29
C PRO A 355 11.68 4.06 10.68
N ALA A 356 11.25 3.34 9.63
CA ALA A 356 12.05 2.32 8.96
C ALA A 356 12.84 2.88 7.77
N GLY A 357 12.56 4.13 7.39
CA GLY A 357 13.31 4.83 6.35
C GLY A 357 14.69 5.24 6.83
N ASP A 358 15.50 5.78 5.90
CA ASP A 358 16.87 6.20 6.20
C ASP A 358 17.75 5.06 6.80
N ARG A 359 17.52 3.81 6.40
CA ARG A 359 18.49 2.73 6.69
C ARG A 359 19.82 2.92 5.94
N GLU A 360 19.94 3.95 5.10
CA GLU A 360 21.07 4.15 4.20
C GLU A 360 21.59 5.61 4.07
N GLN A 361 20.93 6.67 4.56
CA GLN A 361 21.35 8.04 4.23
C GLN A 361 22.53 8.52 5.08
N LEU A 362 22.55 8.26 6.40
CA LEU A 362 23.67 8.68 7.26
C LEU A 362 24.93 7.80 7.09
N ALA A 363 24.77 6.51 6.79
CA ALA A 363 25.89 5.61 6.47
C ALA A 363 26.62 5.98 5.16
N ARG A 364 26.04 6.83 4.31
CA ARG A 364 26.56 7.20 2.98
C ARG A 364 27.26 8.56 2.92
N ILE A 365 27.20 9.40 3.96
CA ILE A 365 27.73 10.77 3.87
C ILE A 365 29.24 10.82 3.57
N ASN A 366 30.00 9.72 3.76
CA ASN A 366 31.44 9.67 3.46
C ASN A 366 31.98 8.31 2.95
N ALA A 367 31.15 7.40 2.40
CA ALA A 367 31.64 6.09 1.97
C ALA A 367 32.05 6.06 0.48
N PRO A 368 33.33 5.75 0.13
CA PRO A 368 33.77 5.52 -1.24
C PRO A 368 33.33 4.11 -1.68
N ASP A 369 32.15 4.06 -2.30
CA ASP A 369 31.61 3.06 -3.22
C ASP A 369 31.82 1.54 -2.96
N GLY A 370 30.71 0.85 -2.62
CA GLY A 370 30.53 -0.60 -2.80
C GLY A 370 29.11 -1.07 -2.45
N PRO A 371 28.44 -1.89 -3.29
CA PRO A 371 26.99 -2.13 -3.26
C PRO A 371 26.60 -3.12 -2.16
N TYR A 372 25.33 -3.06 -1.71
CA TYR A 372 24.66 -3.98 -0.78
C TYR A 372 24.77 -3.66 0.72
N SER A 373 23.65 -3.17 1.26
CA SER A 373 23.35 -3.11 2.69
C SER A 373 23.20 -4.53 3.28
N PRO A 374 23.69 -4.83 4.50
CA PRO A 374 23.89 -6.19 5.01
C PRO A 374 22.62 -6.96 5.41
N THR A 375 21.41 -6.40 5.26
CA THR A 375 20.20 -7.04 5.82
C THR A 375 19.10 -7.40 4.83
N GLY A 376 19.34 -7.32 3.51
CA GLY A 376 18.55 -8.03 2.48
C GLY A 376 17.03 -7.78 2.41
N SER A 377 16.49 -6.86 3.23
CA SER A 377 15.08 -6.51 3.30
C SER A 377 14.85 -5.14 2.67
N ARG A 378 14.22 -5.20 1.50
CA ARG A 378 13.97 -4.13 0.53
C ARG A 378 12.83 -3.23 0.99
N TYR A 379 13.06 -2.38 1.98
CA TYR A 379 12.14 -1.30 2.34
C TYR A 379 12.70 0.02 1.80
N TRP A 380 12.14 0.49 0.68
CA TRP A 380 12.70 1.60 -0.09
C TRP A 380 11.87 2.88 0.06
N ASN A 381 12.19 3.66 1.08
CA ASN A 381 11.92 5.09 1.11
C ASN A 381 13.18 5.85 1.56
N GLY A 382 13.97 6.31 0.58
CA GLY A 382 15.22 7.03 0.85
C GLY A 382 15.08 8.38 1.59
N GLY A 383 13.90 8.70 2.13
CA GLY A 383 13.62 9.94 2.84
C GLY A 383 13.61 9.79 4.35
N GLY A 384 13.04 8.70 4.92
CA GLY A 384 12.81 8.54 6.37
C GLY A 384 12.11 9.76 7.00
N ASN A 385 12.91 10.78 7.32
CA ASN A 385 12.51 12.14 7.63
C ASN A 385 11.84 12.87 6.43
N GLY A 386 10.54 13.11 6.53
CA GLY A 386 9.80 13.87 5.51
C GLY A 386 9.64 13.15 4.18
N ALA A 387 9.57 11.82 4.20
CA ALA A 387 9.24 11.01 3.05
C ALA A 387 7.85 11.39 2.49
N ILE A 388 7.69 11.37 1.17
CA ILE A 388 6.47 11.82 0.48
C ILE A 388 5.77 10.62 -0.14
N TYR A 389 4.47 10.47 0.16
CA TYR A 389 3.62 9.40 -0.36
C TYR A 389 2.33 9.96 -0.97
N GLU A 390 1.75 9.22 -1.91
CA GLU A 390 0.32 9.37 -2.24
C GLU A 390 -0.49 8.76 -1.09
N TRP A 391 -1.63 9.36 -0.72
CA TRP A 391 -2.44 8.86 0.39
C TRP A 391 -2.94 7.44 0.14
N GLU A 392 -3.45 7.19 -1.06
CA GLU A 392 -4.01 5.90 -1.49
C GLU A 392 -2.94 4.81 -1.51
N ALA A 393 -1.68 5.19 -1.76
CA ALA A 393 -0.54 4.28 -1.76
C ALA A 393 -0.22 3.71 -0.37
N LEU A 394 -0.60 4.42 0.69
CA LEU A 394 -0.34 4.00 2.06
C LEU A 394 -1.28 2.91 2.54
N ASP A 395 -2.47 2.72 1.96
CA ASP A 395 -3.52 1.83 2.52
C ASP A 395 -3.65 2.03 4.04
N VAL A 396 -4.03 3.25 4.43
CA VAL A 396 -4.16 3.58 5.86
C VAL A 396 -5.30 2.77 6.45
N ARG A 397 -4.96 1.84 7.36
CA ARG A 397 -5.89 0.97 8.08
C ARG A 397 -6.37 1.59 9.37
N TRP A 398 -5.58 2.47 9.97
CA TRP A 398 -6.00 3.25 11.12
C TRP A 398 -5.18 4.53 11.25
N ALA A 399 -5.75 5.53 11.92
CA ALA A 399 -5.10 6.80 12.22
C ALA A 399 -5.32 7.16 13.69
N MET A 400 -4.25 7.51 14.39
CA MET A 400 -4.26 8.00 15.76
C MET A 400 -3.99 9.51 15.77
N THR A 401 -5.00 10.25 16.20
CA THR A 401 -5.02 11.73 16.26
C THR A 401 -4.81 12.20 17.69
N PHE A 402 -4.39 13.45 17.88
CA PHE A 402 -3.95 13.99 19.18
C PHE A 402 -4.71 15.27 19.56
N GLY A 403 -6.00 15.34 19.21
CA GLY A 403 -6.87 16.46 19.55
C GLY A 403 -6.99 16.71 21.06
N GLU A 404 -7.52 17.87 21.43
CA GLU A 404 -7.75 18.23 22.84
C GLU A 404 -8.81 17.36 23.50
N THR A 405 -9.84 16.97 22.73
CA THR A 405 -10.94 16.14 23.18
C THR A 405 -11.09 14.92 22.28
N LYS A 406 -11.34 13.75 22.88
CA LYS A 406 -11.61 12.53 22.13
C LYS A 406 -12.96 12.62 21.40
N PRO A 407 -13.02 12.42 20.07
CA PRO A 407 -14.28 12.37 19.33
C PRO A 407 -15.15 11.15 19.70
N GLY A 408 -16.48 11.31 19.64
CA GLY A 408 -17.43 10.27 20.07
C GLY A 408 -17.49 9.02 19.17
N ASP A 409 -17.02 9.13 17.93
CA ASP A 409 -16.89 8.04 16.96
C ASP A 409 -15.50 7.36 16.97
N ALA A 410 -14.61 7.80 17.86
CA ALA A 410 -13.26 7.25 18.02
C ALA A 410 -13.21 6.00 18.91
N ASP A 411 -12.10 5.27 18.80
CA ASP A 411 -11.73 4.08 19.57
C ASP A 411 -12.67 2.87 19.39
N ARG A 412 -13.63 2.95 18.47
CA ARG A 412 -14.54 1.84 18.12
C ARG A 412 -13.98 1.05 16.95
N ALA A 413 -14.02 -0.27 17.04
CA ALA A 413 -13.60 -1.17 15.98
C ALA A 413 -14.47 -1.00 14.71
N GLU A 414 -14.05 -1.64 13.61
CA GLU A 414 -14.75 -1.63 12.32
C GLU A 414 -16.22 -2.08 12.39
N ASP A 415 -16.58 -2.87 13.40
CA ASP A 415 -17.87 -3.57 13.49
C ASP A 415 -18.85 -3.00 14.54
N GLU A 416 -18.62 -1.78 15.04
CA GLU A 416 -19.50 -1.09 16.02
C GLU A 416 -20.30 0.11 15.46
#